data_AF-A0A8T2GCL4-F1
#
_entry.id   AF-A0A8T2GCL4-F1
#
_cell.length_a   1.000
_cell.length_b   1.000
_cell.length_c   1.000
_cell.angle_alpha   90.00
_cell.angle_beta   90.00
_cell.angle_gamma   90.00
#
_symmetry.space_group_name_H-M   'P 1'
#
loop_
_entity.id
_entity.type
_entity.pdbx_description
1 polymer ?
#
loop_
_entity_poly.entity_id
_entity_poly.type
_entity_poly.pdbx_seq_one_letter_code
_entity_poly.pdbx_strand_id
1 'polypeptide(L)'
;MNLPSSTTATSTSATSDAAANSTERCDDCGSSDAWVIHTVRLRASLRFFCTHCLLRNHPASFCPGCFALYDSSPPSFRRVSCSIKGCHSLTHIHCAGDESHLSYLCPPCRDPNSFSFFRPIVDENGSRFVDKALSEAFLCAAKIAASSMNKAVMTAKCETDRRGKEAALAKKRAREALEQVVMLDAKEKARSVVPKLKEAPVDQKPKLSPASNGATVKETESSDTTTTPTTTTTKNNGGTEKQNPATQLAKVKQEADASR
;
A
#
# COMPACT_ATOMS: atom_id res chain seq x y z
N MET A 1 -1.25 28.56 53.48
CA MET A 1 -0.42 27.49 52.88
C MET A 1 -1.18 26.16 53.01
N ASN A 2 -1.74 25.64 51.92
CA ASN A 2 -1.68 24.24 51.46
C ASN A 2 -2.69 24.02 50.34
N LEU A 3 -2.22 23.34 49.29
CA LEU A 3 -2.84 23.17 47.97
C LEU A 3 -3.94 22.07 47.94
N PRO A 4 -4.78 22.06 46.89
CA PRO A 4 -5.83 21.07 46.67
C PRO A 4 -5.31 19.78 46.01
N SER A 5 -5.96 18.65 46.33
CA SER A 5 -5.77 17.36 45.65
C SER A 5 -6.76 17.19 44.49
N SER A 6 -6.22 16.68 43.39
CA SER A 6 -6.80 16.47 42.07
C SER A 6 -7.81 15.33 41.93
N THR A 7 -8.33 15.22 40.68
CA THR A 7 -8.92 14.06 39.96
C THR A 7 -10.42 13.88 40.22
N THR A 8 -11.36 13.75 39.27
CA THR A 8 -11.45 13.28 37.85
C THR A 8 -12.84 13.81 37.38
N ALA A 9 -13.22 14.11 36.13
CA ALA A 9 -13.01 13.44 34.86
C ALA A 9 -13.34 14.43 33.71
N THR A 10 -12.49 14.46 32.70
CA THR A 10 -12.79 15.11 31.41
C THR A 10 -13.46 14.08 30.52
N SER A 11 -14.75 14.24 30.29
CA SER A 11 -15.53 13.47 29.33
C SER A 11 -15.15 13.86 27.90
N THR A 12 -14.19 13.15 27.31
CA THR A 12 -13.97 13.19 25.85
C THR A 12 -14.83 12.09 25.21
N SER A 13 -16.12 12.37 25.06
CA SER A 13 -17.07 11.51 24.36
C SER A 13 -17.51 12.21 23.07
N ALA A 14 -16.81 11.95 21.97
CA ALA A 14 -17.30 12.15 20.60
C ALA A 14 -16.23 11.65 19.62
N THR A 15 -16.20 10.34 19.33
CA THR A 15 -15.51 9.78 18.13
C THR A 15 -15.80 8.29 17.88
N SER A 16 -16.46 7.59 18.82
CA SER A 16 -16.76 6.17 18.71
C SER A 16 -17.99 5.84 17.82
N ASP A 17 -18.98 6.73 17.74
CA ASP A 17 -20.24 6.43 17.04
C ASP A 17 -20.13 6.52 15.51
N ALA A 18 -19.23 7.37 15.00
CA ALA A 18 -18.99 7.49 13.55
C ALA A 18 -18.27 6.27 12.97
N ALA A 19 -17.39 5.63 13.75
CA ALA A 19 -16.68 4.43 13.33
C ALA A 19 -17.60 3.20 13.31
N ALA A 20 -18.52 3.08 14.27
CA ALA A 20 -19.50 1.98 14.32
C ALA A 20 -20.52 2.05 13.17
N ASN A 21 -21.02 3.24 12.82
CA ASN A 21 -21.99 3.38 11.72
C ASN A 21 -21.38 3.11 10.32
N SER A 22 -20.06 3.29 10.16
CA SER A 22 -19.39 3.08 8.87
C SER A 22 -19.27 1.60 8.48
N THR A 23 -19.32 0.68 9.45
CA THR A 23 -19.31 -0.77 9.18
C THR A 23 -20.67 -1.33 8.77
N GLU A 24 -21.74 -0.55 8.90
CA GLU A 24 -23.11 -0.98 8.60
C GLU A 24 -23.63 -0.49 7.25
N ARG A 25 -22.94 0.50 6.65
CA ARG A 25 -23.36 1.13 5.39
C ARG A 25 -22.26 1.04 4.35
N CYS A 26 -22.65 0.77 3.11
CA CYS A 26 -21.74 0.85 1.99
C CYS A 26 -21.42 2.31 1.63
N ASP A 27 -20.14 2.68 1.56
CA ASP A 27 -19.64 4.02 1.22
C ASP A 27 -20.02 4.46 -0.21
N ASP A 28 -20.24 3.50 -1.12
CA ASP A 28 -20.53 3.77 -2.54
C ASP A 28 -22.02 3.93 -2.81
N CYS A 29 -22.83 2.87 -2.60
CA CYS A 29 -24.27 2.91 -2.85
C CYS A 29 -25.10 3.41 -1.66
N GLY A 30 -24.50 3.58 -0.48
CA GLY A 30 -25.23 4.01 0.71
C GLY A 30 -26.25 2.98 1.24
N SER A 31 -26.23 1.72 0.79
CA SER A 31 -27.13 0.71 1.35
C SER A 31 -26.66 0.27 2.74
N SER A 32 -27.59 0.25 3.70
CA SER A 32 -27.44 -0.36 5.02
C SER A 32 -27.96 -1.80 5.07
N ASP A 33 -28.55 -2.27 3.97
CA ASP A 33 -29.16 -3.60 3.88
C ASP A 33 -28.23 -4.63 3.20
N ALA A 34 -26.93 -4.35 3.21
CA ALA A 34 -25.95 -5.24 2.63
C ALA A 34 -25.82 -6.50 3.48
N TRP A 35 -25.74 -7.67 2.82
CA TRP A 35 -25.50 -8.94 3.50
C TRP A 35 -24.20 -8.91 4.32
N VAL A 36 -23.12 -8.41 3.72
CA VAL A 36 -21.81 -8.21 4.36
C VAL A 36 -21.21 -6.91 3.83
N ILE A 37 -20.59 -6.16 4.74
CA ILE A 37 -19.75 -5.01 4.43
C ILE A 37 -18.28 -5.44 4.49
N HIS A 38 -17.57 -5.25 3.39
CA HIS A 38 -16.15 -5.53 3.26
C HIS A 38 -15.34 -4.29 3.59
N THR A 39 -14.32 -4.45 4.43
CA THR A 39 -13.37 -3.37 4.75
C THR A 39 -12.17 -3.43 3.82
N VAL A 40 -11.84 -2.31 3.17
CA VAL A 40 -10.67 -2.20 2.30
C VAL A 40 -9.92 -0.91 2.57
N ARG A 41 -8.62 -0.90 2.24
CA ARG A 41 -7.83 0.34 2.27
C ARG A 41 -7.69 0.90 0.87
N LEU A 42 -8.25 2.08 0.65
CA LEU A 42 -8.16 2.84 -0.61
C LEU A 42 -7.52 4.20 -0.34
N ARG A 43 -6.41 4.51 -1.05
CA ARG A 43 -5.67 5.79 -0.92
C ARG A 43 -5.39 6.18 0.54
N ALA A 44 -4.86 5.24 1.32
CA ALA A 44 -4.59 5.37 2.75
C ALA A 44 -5.80 5.47 3.71
N SER A 45 -7.02 5.67 3.21
CA SER A 45 -8.26 5.63 4.00
C SER A 45 -8.87 4.22 4.04
N LEU A 46 -9.51 3.87 5.17
CA LEU A 46 -10.40 2.72 5.22
C LEU A 46 -11.72 3.08 4.52
N ARG A 47 -12.25 2.13 3.76
CA ARG A 47 -13.52 2.23 3.06
C ARG A 47 -14.31 0.94 3.28
N PHE A 48 -15.62 1.08 3.27
CA PHE A 48 -16.57 0.04 3.54
C PHE A 48 -17.47 -0.16 2.32
N PHE A 49 -17.45 -1.35 1.73
CA PHE A 49 -18.21 -1.64 0.52
C PHE A 49 -19.06 -2.90 0.69
N CYS A 50 -20.29 -2.88 0.21
CA CYS A 50 -21.02 -4.13 0.00
C CYS A 50 -20.33 -4.98 -1.08
N THR A 51 -20.64 -6.28 -1.14
CA THR A 51 -20.06 -7.20 -2.14
C THR A 51 -20.16 -6.68 -3.57
N HIS A 52 -21.32 -6.13 -3.97
CA HIS A 52 -21.52 -5.56 -5.30
C HIS A 52 -20.57 -4.39 -5.58
N CYS A 53 -20.57 -3.37 -4.70
CA CYS A 53 -19.76 -2.18 -4.88
C CYS A 53 -18.27 -2.48 -4.83
N LEU A 54 -17.84 -3.42 -3.99
CA LEU A 54 -16.44 -3.82 -3.96
C LEU A 54 -16.02 -4.41 -5.31
N LEU A 55 -16.78 -5.35 -5.85
CA LEU A 55 -16.48 -5.94 -7.16
C LEU A 55 -16.53 -4.89 -8.28
N ARG A 56 -17.50 -3.98 -8.25
CA ARG A 56 -17.61 -2.87 -9.22
C ARG A 56 -16.43 -1.90 -9.18
N ASN A 57 -15.88 -1.63 -7.99
CA ASN A 57 -14.73 -0.73 -7.81
C ASN A 57 -13.38 -1.40 -8.09
N HIS A 58 -13.36 -2.73 -8.27
CA HIS A 58 -12.15 -3.51 -8.54
C HIS A 58 -12.23 -4.34 -9.84
N PRO A 59 -12.61 -3.75 -10.99
CA PRO A 59 -12.91 -4.49 -12.22
C PRO A 59 -11.68 -5.17 -12.85
N ALA A 60 -10.47 -4.73 -12.50
CA ALA A 60 -9.22 -5.29 -12.99
C ALA A 60 -8.62 -6.36 -12.05
N SER A 61 -9.31 -6.72 -10.95
CA SER A 61 -8.80 -7.67 -9.95
C SER A 61 -9.27 -9.11 -10.17
N PHE A 62 -10.35 -9.30 -10.92
CA PHE A 62 -10.99 -10.61 -11.14
C PHE A 62 -11.66 -10.69 -12.51
N CYS A 63 -11.96 -11.92 -12.94
CA CYS A 63 -12.80 -12.19 -14.10
C CYS A 63 -14.29 -12.12 -13.70
N PRO A 64 -15.12 -11.24 -14.27
CA PRO A 64 -16.54 -11.13 -13.93
C PRO A 64 -17.39 -12.32 -14.39
N GLY A 65 -16.87 -13.19 -15.26
CA GLY A 65 -17.58 -14.40 -15.70
C GLY A 65 -17.42 -15.61 -14.78
N CYS A 66 -16.30 -15.73 -14.06
CA CYS A 66 -16.02 -16.89 -13.19
C CYS A 66 -15.51 -16.52 -11.79
N PHE A 67 -15.46 -15.23 -11.46
CA PHE A 67 -14.99 -14.69 -10.19
C PHE A 67 -13.56 -15.10 -9.76
N ALA A 68 -12.78 -15.67 -10.68
CA ALA A 68 -11.38 -15.98 -10.44
C ALA A 68 -10.53 -14.70 -10.36
N LEU A 69 -9.71 -14.59 -9.32
CA LEU A 69 -8.79 -13.47 -9.13
C LEU A 69 -7.55 -13.59 -10.01
N TYR A 70 -7.01 -12.45 -10.42
CA TYR A 70 -5.79 -12.40 -11.22
C TYR A 70 -4.48 -12.43 -10.41
N ASP A 71 -4.57 -12.58 -9.09
CA ASP A 71 -3.42 -12.67 -8.17
C ASP A 71 -2.64 -14.00 -8.32
N SER A 72 -3.17 -14.93 -9.12
CA SER A 72 -2.56 -16.22 -9.41
C SER A 72 -2.92 -16.58 -10.85
N SER A 73 -1.91 -16.69 -11.73
CA SER A 73 -1.94 -17.34 -13.06
C SER A 73 -3.34 -17.70 -13.62
N PRO A 74 -3.78 -17.10 -14.74
CA PRO A 74 -3.10 -17.32 -16.01
C PRO A 74 -2.33 -16.09 -16.53
N PRO A 75 -1.46 -16.27 -17.53
CA PRO A 75 -0.76 -15.18 -18.19
C PRO A 75 -1.71 -14.10 -18.73
N SER A 76 -1.24 -12.85 -18.72
CA SER A 76 -2.01 -11.66 -19.10
C SER A 76 -2.65 -11.74 -20.50
N PHE A 77 -2.11 -12.55 -21.41
CA PHE A 77 -2.53 -12.70 -22.80
C PHE A 77 -3.82 -13.51 -23.01
N ARG A 78 -4.35 -14.21 -21.99
CA ARG A 78 -5.62 -14.97 -22.11
C ARG A 78 -6.83 -14.18 -21.62
N ARG A 79 -6.81 -12.86 -21.78
CA ARG A 79 -7.87 -11.97 -21.30
C ARG A 79 -8.33 -11.00 -22.38
N VAL A 80 -9.61 -10.70 -22.35
CA VAL A 80 -10.31 -9.74 -23.20
C VAL A 80 -10.70 -8.55 -22.32
N SER A 81 -10.43 -7.35 -22.80
CA SER A 81 -10.89 -6.11 -22.16
C SER A 81 -12.31 -5.78 -22.60
N CYS A 82 -13.11 -5.19 -21.71
CA CYS A 82 -14.39 -4.60 -22.10
C CYS A 82 -14.19 -3.48 -23.14
N SER A 83 -14.99 -3.47 -24.20
CA SER A 83 -14.92 -2.48 -25.28
C SER A 83 -15.45 -1.09 -24.89
N ILE A 84 -16.12 -0.94 -23.74
CA ILE A 84 -16.58 0.37 -23.26
C ILE A 84 -15.41 1.23 -22.80
N LYS A 85 -15.33 2.45 -23.34
CA LYS A 85 -14.34 3.45 -22.96
C LYS A 85 -14.40 3.74 -21.46
N GLY A 86 -13.24 3.62 -20.79
CA GLY A 86 -13.11 3.86 -19.34
C GLY A 86 -13.45 2.66 -18.46
N CYS A 87 -13.91 1.54 -19.03
CA CYS A 87 -14.06 0.29 -18.29
C CYS A 87 -12.72 -0.46 -18.25
N HIS A 88 -12.24 -0.78 -17.05
CA HIS A 88 -11.01 -1.55 -16.85
C HIS A 88 -11.29 -3.03 -16.56
N SER A 89 -12.49 -3.52 -16.89
CA SER A 89 -12.85 -4.91 -16.68
C SER A 89 -12.11 -5.81 -17.65
N LEU A 90 -11.48 -6.85 -17.10
CA LEU A 90 -10.82 -7.92 -17.85
C LEU A 90 -11.63 -9.19 -17.64
N THR A 91 -11.71 -10.03 -18.66
CA THR A 91 -12.41 -11.32 -18.62
C THR A 91 -11.54 -12.38 -19.29
N HIS A 92 -11.56 -13.62 -18.81
CA HIS A 92 -10.88 -14.70 -19.52
C HIS A 92 -11.47 -14.89 -20.91
N ILE A 93 -10.65 -15.21 -21.90
CA ILE A 93 -11.11 -15.52 -23.27
C ILE A 93 -12.28 -16.53 -23.26
N HIS A 94 -12.14 -17.62 -22.50
CA HIS A 94 -13.19 -18.65 -22.39
C HIS A 94 -14.45 -18.18 -21.64
N CYS A 95 -14.35 -17.14 -20.81
CA CYS A 95 -15.49 -16.55 -20.11
C CYS A 95 -16.18 -15.44 -20.92
N ALA A 96 -15.53 -14.94 -21.98
CA ALA A 96 -16.11 -13.92 -22.87
C ALA A 96 -17.17 -14.52 -23.81
N GLY A 97 -17.20 -15.84 -23.97
CA GLY A 97 -18.08 -16.54 -24.91
C GLY A 97 -17.59 -16.44 -26.36
N ASP A 98 -18.47 -16.76 -27.30
CA ASP A 98 -18.21 -16.70 -28.75
C ASP A 98 -18.29 -15.27 -29.31
N GLU A 99 -18.57 -14.28 -28.46
CA GLU A 99 -18.51 -12.87 -28.83
C GLU A 99 -17.12 -12.54 -29.37
N SER A 100 -17.08 -11.85 -30.51
CA SER A 100 -15.81 -11.38 -31.08
C SER A 100 -15.03 -10.63 -30.01
N HIS A 101 -13.76 -10.99 -29.80
CA HIS A 101 -12.88 -10.39 -28.79
C HIS A 101 -12.81 -8.85 -28.86
N LEU A 102 -13.23 -8.26 -29.99
CA LEU A 102 -13.26 -6.83 -30.27
C LEU A 102 -14.52 -6.11 -29.76
N SER A 103 -15.62 -6.82 -29.51
CA SER A 103 -16.92 -6.26 -29.11
C SER A 103 -17.39 -6.70 -27.71
N TYR A 104 -16.54 -7.37 -26.95
CA TYR A 104 -16.91 -7.89 -25.63
C TYR A 104 -17.33 -6.77 -24.67
N LEU A 105 -18.51 -6.93 -24.05
CA LEU A 105 -19.00 -6.07 -22.99
C LEU A 105 -19.04 -6.86 -21.68
N CYS A 106 -18.35 -6.36 -20.65
CA CYS A 106 -18.44 -6.98 -19.34
C CYS A 106 -19.88 -6.88 -18.79
N PRO A 107 -20.30 -7.79 -17.89
CA PRO A 107 -21.69 -7.82 -17.42
C PRO A 107 -22.21 -6.46 -16.88
N PRO A 108 -21.45 -5.68 -16.10
CA PRO A 108 -21.86 -4.33 -15.69
C PRO A 108 -22.02 -3.31 -16.83
N CYS A 109 -21.28 -3.47 -17.93
CA CYS A 109 -21.37 -2.57 -19.08
C CYS A 109 -22.48 -2.97 -20.04
N ARG A 110 -22.77 -4.28 -20.14
CA ARG A 110 -23.89 -4.80 -20.95
C ARG A 110 -25.24 -4.40 -20.36
N ASP A 111 -25.36 -4.37 -19.04
CA ASP A 111 -26.57 -3.95 -18.35
C ASP A 111 -26.24 -3.04 -17.15
N PRO A 112 -26.03 -1.74 -17.38
CA PRO A 112 -25.55 -0.83 -16.34
C PRO A 112 -26.57 -0.51 -15.24
N ASN A 113 -27.87 -0.66 -15.51
CA ASN A 113 -28.93 -0.22 -14.61
C ASN A 113 -29.48 -1.37 -13.76
N SER A 114 -29.50 -2.60 -14.29
CA SER A 114 -30.11 -3.74 -13.61
C SER A 114 -29.09 -4.70 -13.01
N PHE A 115 -27.87 -4.72 -13.54
CA PHE A 115 -26.86 -5.71 -13.15
C PHE A 115 -26.41 -5.56 -11.71
N SER A 116 -26.37 -6.70 -11.00
CA SER A 116 -25.66 -6.80 -9.72
C SER A 116 -24.81 -8.06 -9.66
N PHE A 117 -23.55 -7.90 -9.24
CA PHE A 117 -22.69 -9.04 -8.91
C PHE A 117 -23.20 -9.88 -7.74
N PHE A 118 -24.00 -9.29 -6.84
CA PHE A 118 -24.44 -9.95 -5.63
C PHE A 118 -25.82 -9.44 -5.23
N ARG A 119 -26.82 -10.31 -5.33
CA ARG A 119 -28.19 -10.08 -4.87
C ARG A 119 -28.64 -11.37 -4.16
N PRO A 120 -28.66 -11.40 -2.82
CA PRO A 120 -29.15 -12.57 -2.08
C PRO A 120 -30.55 -12.95 -2.51
N ILE A 121 -30.82 -14.26 -2.54
CA ILE A 121 -32.16 -14.79 -2.79
C ILE A 121 -32.94 -14.65 -1.48
N VAL A 122 -34.13 -14.06 -1.53
CA VAL A 122 -34.99 -13.91 -0.34
C VAL A 122 -36.18 -14.84 -0.53
N ASP A 123 -36.43 -15.71 0.45
CA ASP A 123 -37.61 -16.59 0.44
C ASP A 123 -38.88 -15.87 0.93
N GLU A 124 -40.01 -16.57 0.89
CA GLU A 124 -41.30 -16.05 1.37
C GLU A 124 -41.30 -15.69 2.86
N ASN A 125 -40.38 -16.28 3.63
CA ASN A 125 -40.21 -16.04 5.07
C ASN A 125 -39.27 -14.85 5.35
N GLY A 126 -38.76 -14.18 4.31
CA GLY A 126 -37.78 -13.11 4.43
C GLY A 126 -36.36 -13.58 4.76
N SER A 127 -36.12 -14.89 4.79
CA SER A 127 -34.79 -15.46 4.98
C SER A 127 -33.98 -15.33 3.70
N ARG A 128 -32.70 -14.98 3.88
CA ARG A 128 -31.81 -14.73 2.75
C ARG A 128 -30.90 -15.94 2.53
N PHE A 129 -30.65 -16.29 1.27
CA PHE A 129 -29.82 -17.41 0.86
C PHE A 129 -28.82 -17.00 -0.23
N VAL A 130 -27.73 -17.77 -0.28
CA VAL A 130 -26.62 -17.60 -1.22
C VAL A 130 -26.47 -18.90 -1.99
N ASP A 131 -26.64 -18.85 -3.31
CA ASP A 131 -26.39 -19.99 -4.18
C ASP A 131 -24.88 -20.11 -4.50
N LYS A 132 -24.52 -21.12 -5.30
CA LYS A 132 -23.13 -21.34 -5.67
C LYS A 132 -22.51 -20.11 -6.36
N ALA A 133 -23.21 -19.49 -7.30
CA ALA A 133 -22.70 -18.35 -8.06
C ALA A 133 -22.48 -17.11 -7.17
N LEU A 134 -23.44 -16.82 -6.28
CA LEU A 134 -23.33 -15.76 -5.29
C LEU A 134 -22.20 -16.04 -4.29
N SER A 135 -21.97 -17.31 -3.92
CA SER A 135 -20.87 -17.68 -3.02
C SER A 135 -19.50 -17.43 -3.66
N GLU A 136 -19.36 -17.66 -4.97
CA GLU A 136 -18.14 -17.36 -5.73
C GLU A 136 -17.88 -15.86 -5.82
N ALA A 137 -18.93 -15.06 -6.08
CA ALA A 137 -18.86 -13.60 -6.05
C ALA A 137 -18.47 -13.07 -4.67
N PHE A 138 -19.08 -13.61 -3.61
CA PHE A 138 -18.76 -13.28 -2.23
C PHE A 138 -17.31 -13.63 -1.87
N LEU A 139 -16.86 -14.84 -2.21
CA LEU A 139 -15.49 -15.27 -1.95
C LEU A 139 -14.48 -14.41 -2.70
N CYS A 140 -14.78 -14.02 -3.94
CA CYS A 140 -13.96 -13.11 -4.73
C CYS A 140 -13.82 -11.75 -4.04
N ALA A 141 -14.94 -11.16 -3.63
CA ALA A 141 -14.97 -9.90 -2.88
C ALA A 141 -14.16 -10.00 -1.57
N ALA A 142 -14.37 -11.04 -0.78
CA ALA A 142 -13.66 -11.27 0.47
C ALA A 142 -12.14 -11.38 0.27
N LYS A 143 -11.70 -12.08 -0.78
CA LYS A 143 -10.28 -12.18 -1.12
C LYS A 143 -9.69 -10.85 -1.60
N ILE A 144 -10.43 -10.04 -2.38
CA ILE A 144 -9.99 -8.67 -2.74
C ILE A 144 -9.81 -7.83 -1.49
N ALA A 145 -10.77 -7.90 -0.57
CA ALA A 145 -10.71 -7.16 0.69
C ALA A 145 -9.52 -7.61 1.55
N ALA A 146 -9.32 -8.92 1.70
CA ALA A 146 -8.17 -9.49 2.41
C ALA A 146 -6.84 -9.05 1.78
N SER A 147 -6.69 -9.13 0.46
CA SER A 147 -5.48 -8.67 -0.24
C SER A 147 -5.25 -7.16 -0.07
N SER A 148 -6.31 -6.34 -0.06
CA SER A 148 -6.22 -4.90 0.21
C SER A 148 -5.71 -4.62 1.62
N MET A 149 -6.28 -5.28 2.62
CA MET A 149 -5.90 -5.11 4.02
C MET A 149 -4.51 -5.69 4.31
N ASN A 150 -4.12 -6.80 3.68
CA ASN A 150 -2.76 -7.33 3.79
C ASN A 150 -1.72 -6.34 3.26
N LYS A 151 -1.99 -5.71 2.11
CA LYS A 151 -1.13 -4.63 1.57
C LYS A 151 -1.06 -3.46 2.56
N ALA A 152 -2.18 -3.07 3.18
CA ALA A 152 -2.22 -2.04 4.20
C ALA A 152 -1.31 -2.35 5.40
N VAL A 153 -1.41 -3.57 5.93
CA VAL A 153 -0.61 -4.03 7.07
C VAL A 153 0.87 -4.06 6.71
N MET A 154 1.24 -4.54 5.53
CA MET A 154 2.65 -4.53 5.08
C MET A 154 3.22 -3.11 4.99
N THR A 155 2.47 -2.16 4.42
CA THR A 155 2.91 -0.75 4.39
C THR A 155 3.05 -0.17 5.80
N ALA A 156 2.12 -0.46 6.70
CA ALA A 156 2.17 0.03 8.08
C ALA A 156 3.38 -0.53 8.86
N LYS A 157 3.70 -1.81 8.66
CA LYS A 157 4.90 -2.43 9.24
C LYS A 157 6.17 -1.77 8.72
N CYS A 158 6.31 -1.62 7.40
CA CYS A 158 7.46 -0.96 6.79
C CYS A 158 7.66 0.48 7.29
N GLU A 159 6.57 1.24 7.41
CA GLU A 159 6.58 2.61 7.94
C GLU A 159 7.01 2.65 9.41
N THR A 160 6.52 1.71 10.22
CA THR A 160 6.88 1.61 11.64
C THR A 160 8.36 1.28 11.81
N ASP A 161 8.87 0.34 11.03
CA ASP A 161 10.29 -0.04 11.05
C ASP A 161 11.19 1.14 10.64
N ARG A 162 10.80 1.87 9.59
CA ARG A 162 11.51 3.06 9.14
C ARG A 162 11.55 4.14 10.22
N ARG A 163 10.40 4.46 10.82
CA ARG A 163 10.30 5.44 11.93
C ARG A 163 11.08 4.99 13.16
N GLY A 164 11.08 3.70 13.48
CA GLY A 164 11.87 3.14 14.58
C GLY A 164 13.37 3.36 14.39
N LYS A 165 13.88 3.12 13.18
CA LYS A 165 15.30 3.35 12.83
C LYS A 165 15.65 4.84 12.88
N GLU A 166 14.81 5.70 12.33
CA GLU A 166 15.01 7.16 12.36
C GLU A 166 15.02 7.70 13.80
N ALA A 167 14.08 7.28 14.62
CA ALA A 167 14.01 7.66 16.03
C ALA A 167 15.25 7.18 16.81
N ALA A 168 15.73 5.96 16.57
CA ALA A 168 16.93 5.44 17.21
C ALA A 168 18.18 6.26 16.86
N LEU A 169 18.34 6.62 15.58
CA LEU A 169 19.44 7.47 15.11
C LEU A 169 19.35 8.90 15.68
N ALA A 170 18.16 9.49 15.72
CA ALA A 170 17.95 10.79 16.34
C ALA A 170 18.31 10.77 17.84
N LYS A 171 17.88 9.72 18.56
CA LYS A 171 18.21 9.54 19.98
C LYS A 171 19.72 9.37 20.20
N LYS A 172 20.43 8.68 19.29
CA LYS A 172 21.89 8.55 19.33
C LYS A 172 22.57 9.91 19.16
N ARG A 173 22.22 10.66 18.12
CA ARG A 173 22.77 12.00 17.86
C ARG A 173 22.49 12.98 19.01
N ALA A 174 21.31 12.91 19.61
CA ALA A 174 20.98 13.74 20.77
C ALA A 174 21.88 13.42 21.98
N ARG A 175 22.17 12.13 22.23
CA ARG A 175 23.12 11.75 23.29
C ARG A 175 24.53 12.25 23.00
N GLU A 176 25.02 12.04 21.78
CA GLU A 176 26.34 12.52 21.35
C GLU A 176 26.45 14.04 21.51
N ALA A 177 25.41 14.81 21.16
CA ALA A 177 25.39 16.26 21.35
C ALA A 177 25.47 16.66 22.83
N LEU A 178 24.75 15.96 23.72
CA LEU A 178 24.82 16.21 25.16
C LEU A 178 26.22 15.89 25.73
N GLU A 179 26.83 14.79 25.28
CA GLU A 179 28.21 14.44 25.66
C GLU A 179 29.21 15.53 25.25
N GLN A 180 29.06 16.12 24.07
CA GLN A 180 29.87 17.26 23.63
C GLN A 180 29.70 18.49 24.53
N VAL A 181 28.47 18.81 24.93
CA VAL A 181 28.21 19.95 25.84
C VAL A 181 28.89 19.73 27.19
N VAL A 182 28.82 18.53 27.76
CA VAL A 182 29.49 18.20 29.04
C VAL A 182 31.01 18.31 28.91
N MET A 183 31.60 17.86 27.79
CA MET A 183 33.03 18.00 27.54
C MET A 183 33.47 19.46 27.45
N LEU A 184 32.68 20.31 26.78
CA LEU A 184 32.96 21.74 26.65
C LEU A 184 32.87 22.46 28.00
N ASP A 185 31.85 22.16 28.83
CA ASP A 185 31.73 22.70 30.19
C ASP A 185 32.93 22.31 31.07
N ALA A 186 33.38 21.06 31.01
CA ALA A 186 34.59 20.62 31.74
C ALA A 186 35.86 21.35 31.26
N LYS A 187 36.00 21.56 29.95
CA LYS A 187 37.12 22.31 29.35
C LYS A 187 37.10 23.79 29.73
N GLU A 188 35.92 24.40 29.81
CA GLU A 188 35.74 25.78 30.26
C GLU A 188 36.13 25.94 31.73
N LYS A 189 35.63 25.05 32.60
CA LYS A 189 36.00 25.00 34.02
C LYS A 189 37.52 24.85 34.20
N ALA A 190 38.16 23.94 33.46
CA ALA A 190 39.61 23.79 33.52
C ALA A 190 40.38 25.04 33.05
N ARG A 191 39.87 25.78 32.05
CA ARG A 191 40.46 27.05 31.60
C ARG A 191 40.30 28.19 32.62
N SER A 192 39.18 28.23 33.35
CA SER A 192 38.95 29.26 34.38
C SER A 192 39.81 29.10 35.65
N VAL A 193 40.33 27.90 35.91
CA VAL A 193 41.17 27.59 37.08
C VAL A 193 42.65 27.90 36.83
N VAL A 194 43.07 28.11 35.58
CA VAL A 194 44.40 28.63 35.26
C VAL A 194 44.37 30.15 35.44
N PRO A 195 45.14 30.72 36.40
CA PRO A 195 45.15 32.16 36.64
C PRO A 195 45.54 32.94 35.38
N LYS A 196 44.81 34.02 35.15
CA LYS A 196 45.06 35.08 34.19
C LYS A 196 46.47 35.67 34.41
N LEU A 197 47.49 35.06 33.82
CA LEU A 197 48.83 35.64 33.65
C LEU A 197 49.17 35.63 32.17
N LYS A 198 48.72 36.69 31.48
CA LYS A 198 49.40 37.48 30.45
C LYS A 198 48.38 38.18 29.56
N GLU A 199 47.89 39.33 30.02
CA GLU A 199 47.64 40.44 29.11
C GLU A 199 48.91 41.30 29.12
N ALA A 200 49.61 41.31 28.00
CA ALA A 200 50.54 42.39 27.65
C ALA A 200 49.87 43.19 26.52
N PRO A 201 49.78 44.52 26.63
CA PRO A 201 49.27 45.35 25.53
C PRO A 201 50.36 45.45 24.47
N VAL A 202 50.18 44.78 23.33
CA VAL A 202 50.99 45.05 22.14
C VAL A 202 50.28 46.08 21.30
N ASP A 203 50.70 47.31 21.52
CA ASP A 203 50.50 48.48 20.69
C ASP A 203 51.14 48.21 19.31
N GLN A 204 50.34 47.93 18.28
CA GLN A 204 50.79 47.99 16.89
C GLN A 204 49.71 48.59 15.99
N LYS A 205 49.86 49.89 15.78
CA LYS A 205 49.46 50.66 14.60
C LYS A 205 49.89 49.98 13.30
N PRO A 206 49.01 49.92 12.29
CA PRO A 206 49.45 50.18 10.92
C PRO A 206 48.71 51.37 10.29
N LYS A 207 49.52 52.22 9.68
CA LYS A 207 49.14 53.34 8.82
C LYS A 207 49.28 52.84 7.37
N LEU A 208 48.28 53.01 6.51
CA LEU A 208 48.39 53.46 5.10
C LEU A 208 47.10 53.18 4.28
N SER A 209 46.62 54.23 3.64
CA SER A 209 45.65 54.37 2.53
C SER A 209 46.29 53.98 1.17
N PRO A 210 45.68 54.25 -0.02
CA PRO A 210 44.30 54.07 -0.56
C PRO A 210 44.27 53.34 -1.94
N ALA A 211 43.06 53.20 -2.53
CA ALA A 211 42.75 53.10 -3.98
C ALA A 211 43.15 51.77 -4.70
N SER A 212 42.56 51.31 -5.81
CA SER A 212 41.40 51.65 -6.65
C SER A 212 41.40 50.62 -7.80
N ASN A 213 40.23 50.07 -8.10
CA ASN A 213 39.68 49.64 -9.41
C ASN A 213 40.41 48.64 -10.33
N GLY A 214 39.62 47.69 -10.86
CA GLY A 214 39.52 47.52 -12.31
C GLY A 214 39.40 46.11 -12.90
N ALA A 215 38.16 45.70 -13.22
CA ALA A 215 37.68 44.87 -14.35
C ALA A 215 38.40 43.53 -14.69
N THR A 216 37.69 42.42 -14.96
CA THR A 216 36.84 42.27 -16.16
C THR A 216 35.86 41.09 -16.08
N VAL A 217 34.66 41.42 -16.57
CA VAL A 217 33.42 40.74 -16.99
C VAL A 217 33.52 39.38 -17.72
N LYS A 218 32.57 38.47 -17.42
CA LYS A 218 31.62 37.77 -18.33
C LYS A 218 30.70 36.86 -17.49
N GLU A 219 29.41 37.15 -17.32
CA GLU A 219 28.27 36.76 -18.19
C GLU A 219 28.28 35.25 -18.54
N THR A 220 27.22 34.43 -18.43
CA THR A 220 25.77 34.68 -18.56
C THR A 220 25.00 33.50 -17.94
N GLU A 221 23.71 33.74 -17.69
CA GLU A 221 22.59 32.83 -17.43
C GLU A 221 22.64 31.46 -18.12
N SER A 222 22.01 30.43 -17.53
CA SER A 222 20.67 29.98 -17.95
C SER A 222 20.32 28.58 -17.40
N SER A 223 19.01 28.38 -17.27
CA SER A 223 18.25 27.16 -17.00
C SER A 223 18.62 25.95 -17.87
N ASP A 224 18.50 24.74 -17.33
CA ASP A 224 17.76 23.59 -17.89
C ASP A 224 17.89 22.38 -16.93
N THR A 225 16.81 21.68 -16.55
CA THR A 225 16.09 20.64 -17.28
C THR A 225 16.96 19.46 -17.72
N THR A 226 16.48 18.25 -17.40
CA THR A 226 16.66 16.99 -18.18
C THR A 226 17.85 16.08 -17.82
N THR A 227 17.48 14.97 -17.15
CA THR A 227 17.85 13.58 -17.49
C THR A 227 19.27 13.08 -17.25
N THR A 228 19.33 11.94 -16.57
CA THR A 228 20.41 10.94 -16.71
C THR A 228 19.85 9.56 -16.27
N PRO A 229 20.46 8.44 -16.66
CA PRO A 229 19.86 7.56 -17.67
C PRO A 229 19.68 6.11 -17.20
N THR A 230 18.94 5.36 -18.00
CA THR A 230 18.91 3.90 -18.02
C THR A 230 20.29 3.36 -18.41
N THR A 231 20.86 2.46 -17.61
CA THR A 231 21.96 1.59 -18.03
C THR A 231 21.63 0.13 -17.69
N THR A 232 21.29 -0.62 -18.72
CA THR A 232 21.34 -2.08 -18.78
C THR A 232 22.79 -2.50 -19.05
N THR A 233 23.33 -3.52 -18.39
CA THR A 233 24.20 -4.59 -18.95
C THR A 233 24.56 -5.64 -17.87
N THR A 234 23.95 -6.83 -18.00
CA THR A 234 24.52 -8.19 -18.14
C THR A 234 25.90 -8.55 -17.54
N LYS A 235 25.93 -9.59 -16.68
CA LYS A 235 26.68 -10.90 -16.77
C LYS A 235 26.75 -11.58 -15.38
N ASN A 236 26.18 -12.79 -15.23
CA ASN A 236 26.83 -14.12 -15.25
C ASN A 236 27.75 -14.35 -14.03
N ASN A 237 27.82 -15.46 -13.29
CA ASN A 237 27.49 -16.88 -13.35
C ASN A 237 27.45 -17.36 -11.86
N GLY A 238 26.97 -18.51 -11.41
CA GLY A 238 26.63 -19.79 -12.00
C GLY A 238 26.87 -20.89 -10.95
N GLY A 239 26.25 -22.06 -11.16
CA GLY A 239 26.63 -23.35 -10.55
C GLY A 239 25.72 -23.86 -9.42
N THR A 240 25.33 -25.14 -9.33
CA THR A 240 25.48 -26.30 -10.23
C THR A 240 24.56 -27.42 -9.71
N GLU A 241 23.97 -28.20 -10.63
CA GLU A 241 23.68 -29.66 -10.57
C GLU A 241 22.96 -30.32 -9.38
N LYS A 242 21.85 -31.03 -9.67
CA LYS A 242 21.90 -32.50 -9.91
C LYS A 242 20.61 -33.06 -10.54
N GLN A 243 20.83 -34.10 -11.34
CA GLN A 243 19.89 -34.83 -12.20
C GLN A 243 18.99 -35.85 -11.45
N ASN A 244 17.79 -36.05 -12.04
CA ASN A 244 16.90 -37.24 -12.21
C ASN A 244 17.36 -38.66 -11.75
N PRO A 245 16.50 -39.73 -11.70
CA PRO A 245 15.30 -40.00 -12.53
C PRO A 245 14.09 -40.72 -11.86
N ALA A 246 13.13 -41.07 -12.73
CA ALA A 246 11.84 -41.72 -12.57
C ALA A 246 11.81 -43.14 -11.95
N THR A 247 10.64 -43.51 -11.42
CA THR A 247 10.16 -44.92 -11.33
C THR A 247 8.67 -44.99 -11.66
N GLN A 248 8.33 -45.70 -12.74
CA GLN A 248 7.01 -46.29 -12.98
C GLN A 248 7.05 -47.76 -12.54
N LEU A 249 5.99 -48.25 -11.89
CA LEU A 249 5.25 -49.51 -12.14
C LEU A 249 4.52 -49.95 -10.87
N ALA A 250 3.20 -50.10 -10.92
CA ALA A 250 2.53 -51.30 -10.43
C ALA A 250 1.10 -51.37 -10.96
N LYS A 251 0.86 -52.50 -11.61
CA LYS A 251 -0.33 -52.97 -12.32
C LYS A 251 -1.22 -53.68 -11.30
N VAL A 252 -2.49 -53.29 -11.15
CA VAL A 252 -3.50 -54.14 -10.51
C VAL A 252 -4.62 -54.39 -11.51
N LYS A 253 -4.76 -55.68 -11.80
CA LYS A 253 -5.72 -56.35 -12.64
C LYS A 253 -7.06 -56.43 -11.91
N GLN A 254 -8.17 -56.06 -12.55
CA GLN A 254 -9.48 -56.57 -12.17
C GLN A 254 -10.25 -56.93 -13.44
N GLU A 255 -10.35 -58.24 -13.66
CA GLU A 255 -11.38 -58.88 -14.47
C GLU A 255 -12.68 -58.83 -13.64
N ALA A 256 -13.79 -58.44 -14.26
CA ALA A 256 -15.12 -58.82 -13.80
C ALA A 256 -16.02 -59.01 -15.01
N ASP A 257 -16.59 -60.20 -15.00
CA ASP A 257 -17.30 -60.94 -16.02
C ASP A 257 -18.69 -60.34 -16.32
N ALA A 258 -19.18 -60.67 -17.52
CA ALA A 258 -20.51 -60.37 -17.99
C ALA A 258 -21.56 -61.28 -17.33
N SER A 259 -22.68 -60.70 -16.92
CA SER A 259 -23.95 -61.43 -16.91
C SER A 259 -25.14 -60.47 -16.88
N ARG A 260 -25.99 -60.67 -17.90
CA ARG A 260 -27.35 -60.15 -18.15
C ARG A 260 -27.48 -58.78 -18.81
#